data_AF-A0A2N3ISQ6-F1
#
_entry.id   AF-A0A2N3ISQ6-F1
#
_cell.length_a   1.000
_cell.length_b   1.000
_cell.length_c   1.000
_cell.angle_alpha   90.00
_cell.angle_beta   90.00
_cell.angle_gamma   90.00
#
_symmetry.space_group_name_H-M   'P 1'
#
loop_
_entity.id
_entity.type
_entity.pdbx_description
1 polymer ?
#
loop_
_entity_poly.entity_id
_entity_poly.type
_entity_poly.pdbx_seq_one_letter_code
_entity_poly.pdbx_strand_id
1 'polypeptide(L)'
;MSLILERLSACTIDPVAQVQKMLFQLPADSVNFVLDTDRALQLFMINDKSAATRRFYAVNHELVKELGSSVKQFVCVPFRSEMGAIGMMQVNLDSQDGYSVGKRKALESDAKVYSVTRLSDAYEFVESPGVEIEPITNEEFDNVLNLIFSESIVENRESPLFKKYVTSPTSNKEESKEHEAEKGSDTVSLPPVSDVLSIDIDLEHINDLL
;
A
#
# COMPACT_ATOMS: atom_id res chain seq x y z
N MET A 1 -3.36 -24.82 -17.59
CA MET A 1 -2.43 -24.55 -16.47
C MET A 1 -2.00 -25.88 -15.87
N SER A 2 -0.74 -26.06 -15.50
CA SER A 2 -0.25 -27.30 -14.88
C SER A 2 -0.74 -27.43 -13.43
N LEU A 3 -0.86 -28.67 -12.94
CA LEU A 3 -1.32 -29.00 -11.59
C LEU A 3 -0.50 -28.31 -10.47
N ILE A 4 0.77 -27.97 -10.76
CA ILE A 4 1.66 -27.28 -9.81
C ILE A 4 1.38 -25.78 -9.76
N LEU A 5 1.04 -25.13 -10.88
CA LEU A 5 0.69 -23.71 -10.90
C LEU A 5 -0.63 -23.46 -10.18
N GLU A 6 -1.58 -24.38 -10.32
CA GLU A 6 -2.85 -24.34 -9.58
C GLU A 6 -2.62 -24.48 -8.06
N ARG A 7 -1.70 -25.36 -7.64
CA ARG A 7 -1.33 -25.49 -6.22
C ARG A 7 -0.57 -24.28 -5.68
N LEU A 8 0.30 -23.68 -6.49
CA LEU A 8 1.06 -22.50 -6.09
C LEU A 8 0.21 -21.23 -6.05
N SER A 9 -0.94 -21.19 -6.75
CA SER A 9 -1.86 -20.04 -6.73
C SER A 9 -2.39 -19.70 -5.33
N ALA A 10 -2.50 -20.70 -4.44
CA ALA A 10 -2.87 -20.48 -3.04
C ALA A 10 -1.70 -19.94 -2.18
N CYS A 11 -0.47 -20.03 -2.68
CA CYS A 11 0.75 -19.54 -2.05
C CYS A 11 1.23 -18.21 -2.65
N THR A 12 0.64 -17.75 -3.76
CA THR A 12 1.01 -16.48 -4.38
C THR A 12 0.46 -15.31 -3.58
N ILE A 13 1.30 -14.29 -3.42
CA ILE A 13 0.94 -13.01 -2.80
C ILE A 13 -0.15 -12.37 -3.67
N ASP A 14 -1.17 -11.78 -3.03
CA ASP A 14 -2.23 -11.03 -3.72
C ASP A 14 -1.61 -9.98 -4.67
N PRO A 15 -1.75 -10.15 -6.00
CA PRO A 15 -1.10 -9.30 -6.99
C PRO A 15 -1.62 -7.86 -6.91
N VAL A 16 -2.89 -7.66 -6.58
CA VAL A 16 -3.47 -6.32 -6.42
C VAL A 16 -2.87 -5.63 -5.21
N ALA A 17 -2.68 -6.35 -4.10
CA ALA A 17 -2.01 -5.80 -2.92
C ALA A 17 -0.56 -5.38 -3.23
N GLN A 18 0.16 -6.13 -4.08
CA GLN A 18 1.50 -5.74 -4.52
C GLN A 18 1.49 -4.49 -5.39
N VAL A 19 0.58 -4.43 -6.38
CA VAL A 19 0.42 -3.27 -7.25
C VAL A 19 0.08 -2.03 -6.44
N GLN A 20 -0.86 -2.13 -5.51
CA GLN A 20 -1.18 -1.04 -4.58
C GLN A 20 0.03 -0.61 -3.75
N LYS A 21 0.82 -1.56 -3.22
CA LYS A 21 2.03 -1.25 -2.46
C LYS A 21 3.02 -0.43 -3.29
N MET A 22 3.24 -0.80 -4.55
CA MET A 22 4.15 -0.09 -5.46
C MET A 22 3.60 1.29 -5.83
N LEU A 23 2.34 1.37 -6.26
CA LEU A 23 1.73 2.62 -6.72
C LEU A 23 1.52 3.63 -5.58
N PHE A 24 1.33 3.18 -4.34
CA PHE A 24 1.21 4.06 -3.17
C PHE A 24 2.54 4.51 -2.57
N GLN A 25 3.66 3.97 -3.05
CA GLN A 25 4.98 4.34 -2.59
C GLN A 25 5.40 5.65 -3.24
N LEU A 26 5.74 6.66 -2.43
CA LEU A 26 6.33 7.90 -2.94
C LEU A 26 7.67 7.61 -3.62
N PRO A 27 8.19 8.52 -4.47
CA PRO A 27 9.50 8.37 -5.10
C PRO A 27 10.66 8.22 -4.11
N ALA A 28 11.81 7.74 -4.58
CA ALA A 28 13.03 7.65 -3.78
C ALA A 28 13.44 9.04 -3.24
N ASP A 29 14.28 9.05 -2.21
CA ASP A 29 14.72 10.29 -1.59
C ASP A 29 15.41 11.20 -2.61
N SER A 30 15.16 12.51 -2.51
CA SER A 30 15.64 13.56 -3.43
C SER A 30 15.10 13.51 -4.86
N VAL A 31 14.27 12.52 -5.23
CA VAL A 31 13.61 12.50 -6.54
C VAL A 31 12.45 13.48 -6.53
N ASN A 32 12.42 14.40 -7.50
CA ASN A 32 11.31 15.35 -7.61
C ASN A 32 10.07 14.69 -8.18
N PHE A 33 8.90 15.11 -7.72
CA PHE A 33 7.61 14.70 -8.26
C PHE A 33 6.59 15.82 -8.17
N VAL A 34 5.70 15.86 -9.16
CA VAL A 34 4.56 16.77 -9.19
C VAL A 34 3.35 16.07 -8.57
N LEU A 35 2.70 16.74 -7.61
CA LEU A 35 1.40 16.35 -7.09
C LEU A 35 0.32 17.02 -7.93
N ASP A 36 -0.58 16.21 -8.49
CA ASP A 36 -1.75 16.70 -9.24
C ASP A 36 -2.96 16.76 -8.30
N THR A 37 -3.02 17.84 -7.52
CA THR A 37 -4.05 18.10 -6.52
C THR A 37 -5.42 18.37 -7.14
N ASP A 38 -5.47 18.82 -8.40
CA ASP A 38 -6.70 19.06 -9.15
C ASP A 38 -7.47 17.75 -9.40
N ARG A 39 -6.77 16.60 -9.38
CA ARG A 39 -7.33 15.25 -9.52
C ARG A 39 -7.36 14.46 -8.21
N ALA A 40 -7.27 15.14 -7.07
CA ALA A 40 -7.37 14.49 -5.77
C ALA A 40 -8.75 13.83 -5.57
N LEU A 41 -8.75 12.58 -5.13
CA LEU A 41 -9.97 11.82 -4.83
C LEU A 41 -10.10 11.63 -3.33
N GLN A 42 -11.22 12.09 -2.76
CA GLN A 42 -11.58 11.80 -1.38
C GLN A 42 -12.42 10.53 -1.33
N LEU A 43 -11.89 9.50 -0.66
CA LEU A 43 -12.48 8.17 -0.62
C LEU A 43 -12.65 7.68 0.81
N PHE A 44 -13.73 6.94 1.05
CA PHE A 44 -13.86 6.10 2.23
C PHE A 44 -13.18 4.76 1.93
N MET A 45 -12.21 4.36 2.75
CA MET A 45 -11.43 3.16 2.49
C MET A 45 -11.26 2.28 3.73
N ILE A 46 -11.24 0.97 3.49
CA ILE A 46 -10.81 -0.03 4.46
C ILE A 46 -9.36 -0.39 4.17
N ASN A 47 -8.54 -0.43 5.21
CA ASN A 47 -7.16 -0.90 5.15
C ASN A 47 -7.10 -2.31 5.74
N ASP A 48 -7.27 -3.33 4.89
CA ASP A 48 -7.22 -4.72 5.30
C ASP A 48 -5.75 -5.15 5.43
N LYS A 49 -5.32 -5.36 6.67
CA LYS A 49 -3.98 -5.81 7.01
C LYS A 49 -4.05 -7.30 7.37
N SER A 50 -3.60 -8.15 6.46
CA SER A 50 -3.30 -9.55 6.77
C SER A 50 -1.82 -9.70 7.13
N ALA A 51 -1.44 -10.85 7.69
CA ALA A 51 -0.04 -11.15 8.01
C ALA A 51 0.88 -11.16 6.77
N ALA A 52 0.31 -11.35 5.56
CA ALA A 52 1.06 -11.45 4.32
C ALA A 52 0.88 -10.23 3.39
N THR A 53 -0.22 -9.48 3.51
CA THR A 53 -0.60 -8.44 2.56
C THR A 53 -1.33 -7.27 3.23
N ARG A 54 -1.10 -6.07 2.70
CA ARG A 54 -1.88 -4.88 3.03
C ARG A 54 -2.63 -4.46 1.77
N ARG A 55 -3.96 -4.51 1.81
CA ARG A 55 -4.82 -4.11 0.69
C ARG A 55 -5.80 -3.04 1.13
N PHE A 56 -5.96 -2.05 0.28
CA PHE A 56 -6.93 -0.99 0.46
C PHE A 56 -8.14 -1.23 -0.41
N TYR A 57 -9.32 -1.04 0.17
CA TYR A 57 -10.58 -1.15 -0.54
C TYR A 57 -11.35 0.14 -0.47
N ALA A 58 -11.74 0.70 -1.61
CA ALA A 58 -12.67 1.82 -1.67
C ALA A 58 -14.08 1.32 -1.32
N VAL A 59 -14.82 2.11 -0.56
CA VAL A 59 -16.13 1.72 -0.01
C VAL A 59 -17.20 2.67 -0.53
N ASN A 60 -18.29 2.11 -1.05
CA ASN A 60 -19.47 2.88 -1.40
C ASN A 60 -19.99 3.63 -0.16
N HIS A 61 -20.23 4.93 -0.29
CA HIS A 61 -20.64 5.81 0.79
C HIS A 61 -21.86 5.29 1.58
N GLU A 62 -22.81 4.65 0.90
CA GLU A 62 -24.02 4.08 1.53
C GLU A 62 -23.72 3.00 2.58
N LEU A 63 -22.58 2.31 2.45
CA LEU A 63 -22.17 1.20 3.32
C LEU A 63 -21.32 1.66 4.50
N VAL A 64 -20.82 2.91 4.48
CA VAL A 64 -19.85 3.43 5.46
C VAL A 64 -20.41 3.37 6.89
N LYS A 65 -21.69 3.70 7.08
CA LYS A 65 -22.35 3.67 8.39
C LYS A 65 -22.39 2.27 9.00
N GLU A 66 -22.60 1.25 8.18
CA GLU A 66 -22.67 -0.14 8.63
C GLU A 66 -21.28 -0.70 8.96
N LEU A 67 -20.25 -0.28 8.21
CA LEU A 67 -18.86 -0.70 8.44
C LEU A 67 -18.18 0.05 9.59
N GLY A 68 -18.75 1.17 10.01
CA GLY A 68 -18.36 1.90 11.22
C GLY A 68 -16.89 2.31 11.24
N SER A 69 -16.21 2.07 12.37
CA SER A 69 -14.83 2.50 12.60
C SER A 69 -13.77 1.81 11.72
N SER A 70 -14.15 0.72 11.03
CA SER A 70 -13.27 -0.02 10.11
C SER A 70 -12.94 0.79 8.86
N VAL A 71 -13.80 1.74 8.51
CA VAL A 71 -13.62 2.66 7.39
C VAL A 71 -12.94 3.93 7.89
N LYS A 72 -11.97 4.43 7.13
CA LYS A 72 -11.32 5.72 7.35
C LYS A 72 -11.43 6.58 6.10
N GLN A 73 -11.32 7.89 6.30
CA GLN A 73 -11.34 8.82 5.19
C GLN A 73 -9.92 9.05 4.68
N PHE A 74 -9.73 8.86 3.38
CA PHE A 74 -8.47 9.07 2.71
C PHE A 74 -8.61 10.10 1.60
N VAL A 75 -7.50 10.77 1.31
CA VAL A 75 -7.32 11.50 0.05
C VAL A 75 -6.25 10.77 -0.76
N CYS A 76 -6.58 10.45 -2.00
CA CYS A 76 -5.69 9.85 -2.98
C CYS A 76 -5.33 10.92 -4.01
N VAL A 77 -4.07 11.31 -4.06
CA VAL A 77 -3.58 12.35 -4.98
C VAL A 77 -2.60 11.73 -5.97
N PRO A 78 -2.87 11.77 -7.27
CA PRO A 78 -1.95 11.23 -8.25
C PRO A 78 -0.66 12.07 -8.29
N PHE A 79 0.46 11.40 -8.57
CA PHE A 79 1.74 12.07 -8.72
C PHE A 79 2.52 11.50 -9.89
N ARG A 80 3.38 12.33 -10.50
CA ARG A 80 4.38 11.88 -11.46
C ARG A 80 5.78 12.27 -10.97
N SER A 81 6.69 11.31 -10.95
CA SER A 81 8.11 11.60 -10.70
C SER A 81 8.78 12.20 -11.92
N GLU A 82 9.88 12.92 -11.72
CA GLU A 82 10.73 13.41 -12.81
C GLU A 82 11.29 12.29 -13.71
N MET A 83 11.31 11.05 -13.21
CA MET A 83 11.66 9.85 -13.98
C MET A 83 10.49 9.29 -14.83
N GLY A 84 9.33 9.94 -14.80
CA GLY A 84 8.13 9.55 -15.56
C GLY A 84 7.23 8.52 -14.87
N ALA A 85 7.62 7.99 -13.71
CA ALA A 85 6.80 7.01 -12.98
C ALA A 85 5.57 7.70 -12.37
N ILE A 86 4.41 7.05 -12.50
CA ILE A 86 3.14 7.56 -11.98
C ILE A 86 2.71 6.72 -10.79
N GLY A 87 2.26 7.38 -9.74
CA GLY A 87 1.72 6.74 -8.56
C GLY A 87 0.59 7.54 -7.95
N MET A 88 0.17 7.11 -6.77
CA MET A 88 -0.92 7.70 -6.02
C MET A 88 -0.50 7.91 -4.57
N MET A 89 -0.40 9.16 -4.13
CA MET A 89 -0.17 9.46 -2.73
C MET A 89 -1.49 9.28 -1.96
N GLN A 90 -1.57 8.26 -1.11
CA GLN A 90 -2.68 8.13 -0.15
C GLN A 90 -2.36 8.86 1.16
N VAL A 91 -3.34 9.58 1.69
CA VAL A 91 -3.27 10.34 2.95
C VAL A 91 -4.46 9.95 3.82
N ASN A 92 -4.21 9.41 5.01
CA ASN A 92 -5.27 9.21 5.99
C ASN A 92 -5.57 10.54 6.68
N LEU A 93 -6.79 11.06 6.49
CA LEU A 93 -7.16 12.37 7.02
C LEU A 93 -7.30 12.37 8.55
N ASP A 94 -7.64 11.23 9.13
CA ASP A 94 -7.87 11.09 10.56
C ASP A 94 -6.57 10.77 11.34
N SER A 95 -5.50 10.38 10.64
CA SER A 95 -4.25 9.97 11.28
C SER A 95 -3.38 11.15 11.67
N GLN A 96 -2.84 11.10 12.89
CA GLN A 96 -1.85 12.04 13.42
C GLN A 96 -0.42 11.50 13.36
N ASP A 97 -0.19 10.37 12.66
CA ASP A 97 1.18 9.89 12.41
C ASP A 97 1.97 10.89 11.55
N GLY A 98 3.29 10.94 11.76
CA GLY A 98 4.17 11.91 11.08
C GLY A 98 4.11 11.79 9.56
N TYR A 99 3.87 10.58 9.03
CA TYR A 99 3.72 10.35 7.59
C TYR A 99 2.46 11.02 7.01
N SER A 100 1.32 10.89 7.68
CA SER A 100 0.03 11.45 7.26
C SER A 100 0.01 12.96 7.47
N VAL A 101 0.59 13.44 8.57
CA VAL A 101 0.76 14.88 8.84
C VAL A 101 1.64 15.52 7.77
N GLY A 102 2.80 14.92 7.43
CA GLY A 102 3.69 15.44 6.39
C GLY A 102 3.00 15.54 5.03
N LYS A 103 2.26 14.50 4.64
CA LYS A 103 1.47 14.50 3.40
C LYS A 103 0.35 15.55 3.41
N ARG A 104 -0.39 15.71 4.51
CA ARG A 104 -1.45 16.74 4.62
C ARG A 104 -0.87 18.15 4.44
N LYS A 105 0.27 18.44 5.06
CA LYS A 105 0.97 19.73 4.87
C LYS A 105 1.34 19.99 3.41
N ALA A 106 1.81 18.96 2.69
CA ALA A 106 2.10 19.08 1.26
C ALA A 106 0.85 19.35 0.41
N LEU A 107 -0.32 18.85 0.82
CA LEU A 107 -1.60 19.14 0.13
C LEU A 107 -2.17 20.53 0.45
N GLU A 108 -1.81 21.09 1.61
CA GLU A 108 -2.23 22.43 2.06
C GLU A 108 -1.31 23.54 1.52
N SER A 109 -0.13 23.20 0.99
CA SER A 109 0.79 24.15 0.36
C SER A 109 0.39 24.45 -1.09
N ASP A 110 0.70 25.67 -1.55
CA ASP A 110 0.50 26.11 -2.93
C ASP A 110 1.54 25.52 -3.90
N ALA A 111 2.60 24.89 -3.39
CA ALA A 111 3.61 24.25 -4.23
C ALA A 111 3.05 22.99 -4.93
N LYS A 112 3.49 22.77 -6.17
CA LYS A 112 3.10 21.59 -6.96
C LYS A 112 4.17 20.52 -7.01
N VAL A 113 5.44 20.90 -6.90
CA VAL A 113 6.58 19.99 -7.07
C VAL A 113 7.35 19.87 -5.76
N TYR A 114 7.60 18.63 -5.38
CA TYR A 114 8.22 18.27 -4.12
C TYR A 114 9.30 17.22 -4.34
N SER A 115 10.26 17.17 -3.43
CA SER A 115 10.99 15.95 -3.10
C SER A 115 10.61 15.51 -1.69
N VAL A 116 10.85 14.23 -1.37
CA VAL A 116 10.54 13.68 -0.05
C VAL A 116 11.78 13.06 0.57
N THR A 117 11.97 13.26 1.87
CA THR A 117 12.94 12.53 2.69
C THR A 117 12.18 11.62 3.65
N ARG A 118 12.58 10.34 3.69
CA ARG A 118 11.95 9.36 4.57
C ARG A 118 12.67 9.34 5.92
N LEU A 119 11.98 9.81 6.95
CA LEU A 119 12.45 9.72 8.32
C LEU A 119 11.93 8.44 8.98
N SER A 120 12.45 8.14 10.19
CA SER A 120 12.06 6.96 10.97
C SER A 120 10.57 6.87 11.28
N ASP A 121 9.90 8.02 11.39
CA ASP A 121 8.53 8.16 11.87
C ASP A 121 7.70 9.19 11.07
N ALA A 122 8.27 9.78 10.01
CA ALA A 122 7.62 10.82 9.22
C ALA A 122 8.12 10.91 7.77
N TYR A 123 7.38 11.67 6.96
CA TYR A 123 7.89 12.20 5.70
C TYR A 123 8.16 13.69 5.85
N GLU A 124 9.31 14.12 5.37
CA GLU A 124 9.64 15.54 5.20
C GLU A 124 9.55 15.88 3.71
N PHE A 125 8.69 16.83 3.38
CA PHE A 125 8.51 17.30 2.01
C PHE A 125 9.29 18.60 1.84
N VAL A 126 10.08 18.67 0.77
CA VAL A 126 10.84 19.85 0.39
C VAL A 126 10.31 20.35 -0.94
N GLU A 127 9.91 21.62 -0.98
CA GLU A 127 9.42 22.25 -2.20
C GLU A 127 10.57 22.45 -3.19
N SER A 128 10.35 22.07 -4.44
CA SER A 128 11.34 22.19 -5.52
C SER A 128 10.83 23.14 -6.61
N PRO A 129 10.76 24.47 -6.34
CA PRO A 129 10.27 25.43 -7.31
C PRO A 129 11.17 25.47 -8.55
N GLY A 130 10.55 25.53 -9.74
CA GLY A 130 11.25 25.66 -11.01
C GLY A 130 11.64 24.35 -11.70
N VAL A 131 11.33 23.20 -11.11
CA VAL A 131 11.42 21.91 -11.81
C VAL A 131 10.14 21.68 -12.62
N GLU A 132 10.28 21.50 -13.93
CA GLU A 132 9.17 21.19 -14.82
C GLU A 132 9.04 19.68 -14.99
N ILE A 133 7.90 19.11 -14.57
CA ILE A 133 7.55 17.71 -14.76
C ILE A 133 6.27 17.67 -15.58
N GLU A 134 6.22 16.78 -16.57
CA GLU A 134 5.05 16.64 -17.44
C GLU A 134 3.78 16.34 -16.63
N PRO A 135 2.62 16.91 -17.00
CA PRO A 135 1.35 16.65 -16.32
C PRO A 135 0.81 15.26 -16.64
N ILE A 136 0.11 14.65 -15.69
CA ILE A 136 -0.53 13.34 -15.85
C ILE A 136 -1.68 13.47 -16.85
N THR A 137 -1.72 12.61 -17.87
CA THR A 137 -2.84 12.60 -18.83
C THR A 137 -4.08 11.93 -18.23
N ASN A 138 -5.25 12.13 -18.83
CA ASN A 138 -6.48 11.46 -18.35
C ASN A 138 -6.37 9.93 -18.48
N GLU A 139 -5.82 9.45 -19.59
CA GLU A 139 -5.65 8.01 -19.83
C GLU A 139 -4.74 7.35 -18.78
N GLU A 140 -3.62 7.99 -18.45
CA GLU A 140 -2.71 7.48 -17.41
C GLU A 140 -3.37 7.46 -16.04
N PHE A 141 -4.15 8.49 -15.71
CA PHE A 141 -4.88 8.55 -14.45
C PHE A 141 -5.92 7.43 -14.35
N ASP A 142 -6.71 7.22 -15.40
CA ASP A 142 -7.70 6.14 -15.46
C ASP A 142 -7.04 4.76 -15.33
N ASN A 143 -5.89 4.55 -16.00
CA ASN A 143 -5.13 3.32 -15.90
C ASN A 143 -4.64 3.06 -14.47
N VAL A 144 -4.11 4.09 -13.78
CA VAL A 144 -3.67 3.98 -12.37
C VAL A 144 -4.85 3.64 -11.46
N LEU A 145 -6.02 4.29 -11.65
CA LEU A 145 -7.21 3.99 -10.86
C LEU A 145 -7.69 2.55 -11.08
N ASN A 146 -7.71 2.08 -12.32
CA ASN A 146 -8.08 0.70 -12.64
C ASN A 146 -7.14 -0.30 -11.98
N LEU A 147 -5.83 -0.06 -12.01
CA LEU A 147 -4.85 -0.94 -11.37
C LEU A 147 -5.00 -0.99 -9.85
N ILE A 148 -5.35 0.13 -9.22
CA ILE A 148 -5.48 0.22 -7.75
C ILE A 148 -6.82 -0.34 -7.28
N PHE A 149 -7.92 0.02 -7.94
CA PHE A 149 -9.27 -0.11 -7.38
C PHE A 149 -10.20 -1.06 -8.10
N SER A 150 -9.97 -1.46 -9.36
CA SER A 150 -10.94 -2.28 -10.12
C SER A 150 -11.41 -3.53 -9.38
N GLU A 151 -10.48 -4.23 -8.70
CA GLU A 151 -10.78 -5.42 -7.88
C GLU A 151 -10.90 -5.10 -6.38
N SER A 152 -10.83 -3.84 -6.00
CA SER A 152 -10.77 -3.39 -4.61
C SER A 152 -11.85 -2.37 -4.26
N ILE A 153 -13.07 -2.58 -4.77
CA ILE A 153 -14.25 -1.77 -4.42
C ILE A 153 -15.27 -2.63 -3.67
N VAL A 154 -15.76 -2.11 -2.55
CA VAL A 154 -16.90 -2.66 -1.80
C VAL A 154 -18.15 -1.89 -2.22
N GLU A 155 -18.81 -2.38 -3.27
CA GLU A 155 -19.98 -1.72 -3.86
C GLU A 155 -21.28 -2.04 -3.13
N ASN A 156 -21.40 -3.26 -2.60
CA ASN A 156 -22.63 -3.80 -2.05
C ASN A 156 -22.39 -4.68 -0.82
N ARG A 157 -23.49 -5.05 -0.15
CA ARG A 157 -23.49 -5.88 1.07
C ARG A 157 -23.14 -7.35 0.81
N GLU A 158 -23.13 -7.78 -0.44
CA GLU A 158 -22.80 -9.16 -0.80
C GLU A 158 -21.29 -9.40 -0.82
N SER A 159 -20.49 -8.34 -0.97
CA SER A 159 -19.03 -8.37 -0.95
C SER A 159 -18.50 -9.19 0.24
N PRO A 160 -17.61 -10.17 0.01
CA PRO A 160 -16.99 -10.94 1.08
C PRO A 160 -16.32 -10.06 2.14
N LEU A 161 -15.73 -8.94 1.70
CA LEU A 161 -15.09 -7.98 2.60
C LEU A 161 -16.12 -7.26 3.48
N PHE A 162 -17.25 -6.84 2.92
CA PHE A 162 -18.32 -6.22 3.70
C PHE A 162 -18.79 -7.16 4.81
N LYS A 163 -19.07 -8.42 4.46
CA LYS A 163 -19.50 -9.44 5.42
C LYS A 163 -18.44 -9.66 6.51
N LYS A 164 -17.16 -9.76 6.14
CA LYS A 164 -16.03 -9.89 7.10
C LYS A 164 -16.08 -8.80 8.17
N TYR A 165 -16.20 -7.53 7.78
CA TYR A 165 -16.15 -6.42 8.75
C TYR A 165 -17.43 -6.16 9.52
N VAL A 166 -18.61 -6.49 8.97
CA VAL A 166 -19.89 -6.34 9.68
C VAL A 166 -20.16 -7.50 10.65
N THR A 167 -19.69 -8.71 10.32
CA THR A 167 -19.90 -9.90 11.17
C THR A 167 -18.87 -10.07 12.27
N SER A 168 -17.72 -9.40 12.21
CA SER A 168 -16.74 -9.42 13.29
C SER A 168 -17.23 -8.61 14.49
N PRO A 169 -17.58 -9.23 15.63
CA PRO A 169 -17.76 -8.48 16.87
C PRO A 169 -16.43 -7.81 17.22
N THR A 170 -16.49 -6.52 17.53
CA THR A 170 -15.34 -5.70 17.90
C THR A 170 -14.78 -6.18 19.25
N SER A 171 -13.84 -7.13 19.24
CA SER A 171 -13.07 -7.48 20.45
C SER A 171 -11.93 -6.47 20.61
N ASN A 172 -12.19 -5.40 21.36
CA ASN A 172 -11.16 -4.52 21.88
C ASN A 172 -10.28 -5.28 22.89
N LYS A 173 -8.97 -5.26 22.63
CA LYS A 173 -7.84 -5.31 23.58
C LYS A 173 -8.12 -5.88 24.97
N GLU A 174 -7.63 -7.09 25.23
CA GLU A 174 -7.05 -7.41 26.52
C GLU A 174 -5.58 -7.81 26.34
N GLU A 175 -4.79 -7.19 27.19
CA GLU A 175 -3.35 -7.25 27.39
C GLU A 175 -2.81 -8.68 27.38
N SER A 176 -1.88 -8.98 26.47
CA SER A 176 -0.99 -10.12 26.62
C SER A 176 0.05 -9.78 27.69
N LYS A 177 -0.30 -10.03 28.95
CA LYS A 177 0.67 -10.09 30.05
C LYS A 177 1.48 -11.39 29.94
N GLU A 178 2.78 -11.22 30.16
CA GLU A 178 3.80 -12.25 30.33
C GLU A 178 3.35 -13.35 31.29
N HIS A 179 3.65 -14.60 30.93
CA HIS A 179 4.03 -15.63 31.89
C HIS A 179 4.94 -16.67 31.23
N GLU A 180 6.18 -16.70 31.71
CA GLU A 180 7.12 -17.82 31.57
C GLU A 180 6.58 -19.09 32.25
N ALA A 181 6.77 -20.25 31.62
CA ALA A 181 7.71 -21.30 32.08
C ALA A 181 7.39 -22.67 31.44
N GLU A 182 8.39 -23.22 30.73
CA GLU A 182 8.86 -24.63 30.64
C GLU A 182 7.84 -25.79 30.74
N LYS A 183 7.85 -26.86 29.92
CA LYS A 183 8.96 -27.70 29.42
C LYS A 183 8.37 -28.83 28.54
N GLY A 184 9.08 -29.32 27.52
CA GLY A 184 8.80 -30.66 26.96
C GLY A 184 9.19 -30.93 25.49
N SER A 185 10.36 -31.56 25.33
CA SER A 185 10.77 -32.51 24.27
C SER A 185 11.18 -32.05 22.86
N ASP A 186 12.45 -32.38 22.60
CA ASP A 186 13.04 -32.95 21.39
C ASP A 186 13.36 -32.05 20.19
N THR A 187 14.58 -31.51 20.32
CA THR A 187 15.56 -31.12 19.31
C THR A 187 15.44 -31.84 17.95
N VAL A 188 15.18 -31.06 16.90
CA VAL A 188 15.82 -31.22 15.59
C VAL A 188 16.60 -29.93 15.33
N SER A 189 17.92 -30.01 15.46
CA SER A 189 18.83 -28.89 15.23
C SER A 189 18.87 -28.53 13.74
N LEU A 190 18.32 -27.37 13.40
CA LEU A 190 18.53 -26.71 12.11
C LEU A 190 19.95 -26.11 12.05
N PRO A 191 20.65 -26.17 10.90
CA PRO A 191 21.94 -25.51 10.75
C PRO A 191 21.81 -23.98 10.87
N PRO A 192 22.87 -23.28 11.32
CA PRO A 192 22.84 -21.84 11.53
C PRO A 192 22.52 -21.10 10.22
N VAL A 193 21.56 -20.19 10.29
CA VAL A 193 21.20 -19.27 9.20
C VAL A 193 22.27 -18.18 9.14
N SER A 194 23.40 -18.51 8.51
CA SER A 194 24.30 -17.51 7.93
C SER A 194 24.52 -17.89 6.47
N ASP A 195 24.29 -16.93 5.58
CA ASP A 195 24.60 -16.95 4.14
C ASP A 195 23.64 -17.71 3.19
N VAL A 196 22.36 -17.30 3.14
CA VAL A 196 21.45 -17.67 2.03
C VAL A 196 20.78 -16.44 1.39
N LEU A 197 21.50 -15.32 1.28
CA LEU A 197 21.07 -14.16 0.48
C LEU A 197 22.11 -13.69 -0.55
N SER A 198 22.96 -14.61 -0.99
CA SER A 198 23.82 -14.44 -2.17
C SER A 198 23.48 -15.52 -3.20
N ILE A 199 22.25 -15.47 -3.71
CA ILE A 199 21.94 -16.10 -5.00
C ILE A 199 22.35 -15.07 -6.05
N ASP A 200 23.60 -15.16 -6.50
CA ASP A 200 24.03 -14.57 -7.76
C ASP A 200 23.30 -15.31 -8.88
N ILE A 201 22.29 -14.67 -9.47
CA ILE A 201 21.67 -15.17 -10.69
C ILE A 201 22.54 -14.67 -11.83
N ASP A 202 23.36 -15.57 -12.38
CA ASP A 202 24.12 -15.32 -13.59
C ASP A 202 23.17 -15.24 -14.79
N LEU A 203 22.84 -14.01 -15.19
CA LEU A 203 21.91 -13.69 -16.27
C LEU A 203 22.48 -14.00 -17.66
N GLU A 204 23.78 -14.33 -17.78
CA GLU A 204 24.41 -14.57 -19.08
C GLU A 204 24.03 -15.94 -19.70
N HIS A 205 23.49 -16.88 -18.92
CA HIS A 205 23.17 -18.25 -19.37
C HIS A 205 21.66 -18.55 -19.48
N ILE A 206 20.76 -17.57 -19.31
CA ILE A 206 19.30 -17.79 -19.40
C ILE A 206 18.84 -18.19 -20.81
N ASN A 207 19.54 -17.76 -21.85
CA ASN A 207 19.17 -18.07 -23.23
C ASN A 207 19.51 -19.50 -23.67
N ASP A 208 20.26 -20.27 -22.88
CA ASP A 208 20.57 -21.68 -23.17
C ASP A 208 19.47 -22.66 -22.68
N LEU A 209 18.39 -22.13 -22.09
CA LEU A 209 17.22 -22.90 -21.64
C LEU A 209 15.96 -22.70 -22.50
N LEU A 210 16.08 -22.04 -23.67
CA LEU A 210 15.03 -21.89 -24.67
C LEU A 210 15.14 -22.91 -25.81
#